data_AF-A0A950ZFR8-F1
#
_entry.id   AF-A0A950ZFR8-F1
#
_cell.length_a   1.000
_cell.length_b   1.000
_cell.length_c   1.000
_cell.angle_alpha   90.00
_cell.angle_beta   90.00
_cell.angle_gamma   90.00
#
_symmetry.space_group_name_H-M   'P 1'
#
loop_
_entity.id
_entity.type
_entity.pdbx_description
1 polymer ?
#
loop_
_entity_poly.entity_id
_entity_poly.type
_entity_poly.pdbx_seq_one_letter_code
_entity_poly.pdbx_strand_id
1 'polypeptide(L)'
;MRCPECHFLNESNAAACTNCGLLLLKVAQETTAPKRRAEDLAVQRRRASDAEAETCRFCGGAIAKNAIRCQHCSEVLDEDFYRERAQRLRARINYASWVLYLFGLAALLVFRPVGVMSIAGGLLLSITYYAIPVEPPASSRAKKKQRLPLKEVLKRQLKFERVAIPIPALRHKKLVFVGTPLIAALIGYSANLLLLQEPVNDILRENAAFRGMRVSAHYQYYVVPGVVVYDLEGLSFRQTPIDVHTAFLEFAKKLKEKRYTRVDLSYKGHTKFSIDGASFSRLGREYANRNFDFVLYNFTRLFHAEDGTKPIDAKANDRDALLQFHRSWYGEDQMTRTVKNAF
;
A
#
# COMPACT_ATOMS: atom_id res chain seq x y z
N MET A 1 21.80 -64.54 37.17
CA MET A 1 21.96 -64.56 38.65
C MET A 1 21.31 -65.82 39.19
N ARG A 2 21.87 -66.48 40.21
CA ARG A 2 21.21 -67.65 40.84
C ARG A 2 20.16 -67.18 41.84
N CYS A 3 18.98 -67.79 41.79
CA CYS A 3 17.95 -67.56 42.81
C CYS A 3 18.46 -68.07 44.17
N PRO A 4 18.32 -67.32 45.27
CA PRO A 4 18.78 -67.78 46.58
C PRO A 4 18.00 -68.99 47.10
N GLU A 5 16.72 -69.11 46.74
CA GLU A 5 15.85 -70.19 47.24
C GLU A 5 15.99 -71.49 46.46
N CYS A 6 15.89 -71.45 45.13
CA CYS A 6 15.92 -72.66 44.30
C CYS A 6 17.21 -72.86 43.52
N HIS A 7 18.19 -71.96 43.65
CA HIS A 7 19.48 -71.96 42.94
C HIS A 7 19.42 -71.98 41.41
N PHE A 8 18.23 -71.86 40.82
CA PHE A 8 18.05 -71.79 39.38
C PHE A 8 18.72 -70.53 38.79
N LEU A 9 19.41 -70.69 37.67
CA LEU A 9 20.09 -69.60 36.97
C LEU A 9 19.07 -68.82 36.14
N ASN A 10 18.77 -67.60 36.55
CA ASN A 10 17.95 -66.67 35.77
C ASN A 10 18.81 -65.70 34.97
N GLU A 11 18.24 -65.16 33.90
CA GLU A 11 18.85 -64.07 33.13
C GLU A 11 19.10 -62.83 34.00
N SER A 12 20.09 -62.01 33.64
CA SER A 12 20.55 -60.86 34.44
C SER A 12 19.49 -59.76 34.67
N ASN A 13 18.37 -59.82 33.95
CA ASN A 13 17.29 -58.84 34.02
C ASN A 13 15.94 -59.43 34.46
N ALA A 14 15.87 -60.70 34.87
CA ALA A 14 14.64 -61.30 35.34
C ALA A 14 14.19 -60.65 36.66
N ALA A 15 12.97 -60.11 36.69
CA ALA A 15 12.38 -59.50 37.88
C ALA A 15 11.94 -60.55 38.93
N ALA A 16 11.66 -61.77 38.48
CA ALA A 16 11.33 -62.91 39.33
C ALA A 16 12.03 -64.17 38.82
N CYS A 17 12.27 -65.13 39.71
CA CYS A 17 12.79 -66.43 39.31
C CYS A 17 11.73 -67.17 38.50
N THR A 18 12.09 -67.64 37.30
CA THR A 18 11.15 -68.37 36.43
C THR A 18 10.69 -69.70 37.02
N ASN A 19 11.50 -70.32 37.87
CA ASN A 19 11.21 -71.62 38.47
C ASN A 19 10.32 -71.51 39.73
N CYS A 20 10.69 -70.67 40.70
CA CYS A 20 9.97 -70.60 41.99
C CYS A 20 9.11 -69.34 42.18
N GLY A 21 9.11 -68.39 41.23
CA GLY A 21 8.32 -67.16 41.31
C GLY A 21 8.82 -66.11 42.30
N LEU A 22 9.91 -66.36 43.03
CA LEU A 22 10.48 -65.41 43.99
C LEU A 22 10.95 -64.13 43.27
N LEU A 23 10.47 -62.97 43.71
CA LEU A 23 10.90 -61.67 43.21
C LEU A 23 12.39 -61.44 43.54
N LEU A 24 13.21 -61.31 42.51
CA LEU A 24 14.63 -61.00 42.64
C LEU A 24 14.73 -59.47 42.74
N LEU A 25 14.51 -58.94 43.95
CA LEU A 25 14.74 -57.54 44.25
C LEU A 25 16.22 -57.23 43.98
N LYS A 26 16.50 -56.59 42.84
CA LYS A 26 17.79 -55.96 42.56
C LYS A 26 18.03 -54.94 43.66
N VAL A 27 18.71 -55.35 44.73
CA VAL A 27 19.29 -54.41 45.70
C VAL A 27 20.31 -53.63 44.90
N ALA A 28 19.89 -52.46 44.43
CA ALA A 28 20.64 -51.56 43.58
C ALA A 28 21.90 -51.09 44.33
N GLN A 29 22.97 -51.87 44.24
CA GLN A 29 24.27 -51.53 44.82
C GLN A 29 25.05 -50.52 43.96
N GLU A 30 24.40 -49.89 42.96
CA GLU A 30 25.02 -48.92 42.04
C GLU A 30 24.70 -47.44 42.36
N THR A 31 23.87 -47.12 43.36
CA THR A 31 23.36 -45.74 43.53
C THR A 31 24.02 -44.89 44.61
N THR A 32 25.14 -45.29 45.23
CA THR A 32 25.86 -44.43 46.20
C THR A 32 27.08 -43.69 45.63
N ALA A 33 27.32 -43.74 44.31
CA ALA A 33 28.37 -42.95 43.65
C ALA A 33 27.92 -41.81 42.66
N PRO A 34 26.73 -41.18 42.72
CA PRO A 34 26.35 -40.17 41.73
C PRO A 34 26.95 -38.77 41.94
N LYS A 35 27.47 -38.41 43.13
CA LYS A 35 27.98 -37.05 43.37
C LYS A 35 29.37 -36.78 42.76
N ARG A 36 30.33 -37.70 42.88
CA ARG A 36 31.69 -37.47 42.36
C ARG A 36 31.78 -37.47 40.83
N ARG A 37 30.99 -38.30 40.14
CA ARG A 37 30.96 -38.34 38.67
C ARG A 37 30.39 -37.06 38.05
N ALA A 38 29.42 -36.42 38.68
CA ALA A 38 28.85 -35.16 38.20
C ALA A 38 29.83 -33.98 38.40
N GLU A 39 30.58 -33.98 39.50
CA GLU A 39 31.64 -32.99 39.76
C GLU A 39 32.79 -33.13 38.77
N ASP A 40 33.26 -34.35 38.49
CA ASP A 40 34.34 -34.59 37.53
C ASP A 40 33.95 -34.20 36.09
N LEU A 41 32.70 -34.47 35.68
CA LEU A 41 32.18 -34.05 34.37
C LEU A 41 32.03 -32.52 34.28
N ALA A 42 31.62 -31.85 35.36
CA ALA A 42 31.54 -30.39 35.38
C ALA A 42 32.93 -29.74 35.28
N VAL A 43 33.93 -30.31 35.96
CA VAL A 43 35.32 -29.85 35.89
C VAL A 43 35.93 -30.10 34.51
N GLN A 44 35.69 -31.27 33.90
CA GLN A 44 36.12 -31.55 32.53
C GLN A 44 35.48 -30.59 31.52
N ARG A 45 34.18 -30.27 31.66
CA ARG A 45 33.52 -29.28 30.80
C ARG A 45 34.10 -27.87 30.94
N ARG A 46 34.46 -27.44 32.16
CA ARG A 46 35.13 -26.15 32.38
C ARG A 46 36.53 -26.12 31.75
N ARG A 47 37.32 -27.18 31.93
CA ARG A 47 38.65 -27.27 31.30
C ARG A 47 38.58 -27.34 29.77
N ALA A 48 37.59 -28.05 29.22
CA ALA A 48 37.37 -28.09 27.78
C ALA A 48 36.93 -26.72 27.23
N SER A 49 36.09 -25.96 27.95
CA SER A 49 35.74 -24.60 27.54
C SER A 49 36.92 -23.63 27.63
N ASP A 50 37.83 -23.83 28.58
CA ASP A 50 39.04 -23.01 28.73
C ASP A 50 40.11 -23.33 27.68
N ALA A 51 40.19 -24.58 27.21
CA ALA A 51 41.16 -25.04 26.21
C ALA A 51 40.88 -24.49 24.79
N GLU A 52 39.66 -24.01 24.53
CA GLU A 52 39.25 -23.46 23.23
C GLU A 52 39.10 -21.93 23.24
N ALA A 53 39.78 -21.27 24.17
CA ALA A 53 39.81 -19.82 24.22
C ALA A 53 40.73 -19.24 23.14
N GLU A 54 40.16 -18.51 22.19
CA GLU A 54 40.90 -17.62 21.30
C GLU A 54 41.10 -16.26 21.98
N THR A 55 42.05 -15.45 21.50
CA THR A 55 42.25 -14.09 22.00
C THR A 55 41.53 -13.09 21.11
N CYS A 56 40.84 -12.13 21.73
CA CYS A 56 40.13 -11.08 21.01
C CYS A 56 41.11 -10.21 20.22
N ARG A 57 40.89 -10.06 18.91
CA ARG A 57 41.75 -9.25 18.02
C ARG A 57 41.84 -7.77 18.41
N PHE A 58 40.87 -7.25 19.17
CA PHE A 58 40.79 -5.83 19.54
C PHE A 58 41.37 -5.53 20.93
N CYS A 59 41.11 -6.39 21.93
CA CYS A 59 41.51 -6.12 23.32
C CYS A 59 42.41 -7.20 23.94
N GLY A 60 42.71 -8.28 23.21
CA GLY A 60 43.53 -9.40 23.68
C GLY A 60 42.88 -10.31 24.73
N GLY A 61 41.65 -10.02 25.18
CA GLY A 61 40.96 -10.83 26.19
C GLY A 61 40.54 -12.20 25.65
N ALA A 62 40.52 -13.21 26.51
CA ALA A 62 40.08 -14.57 26.15
C ALA A 62 38.60 -14.58 25.72
N ILE A 63 38.31 -15.25 24.62
CA ILE A 63 36.98 -15.37 24.00
C ILE A 63 36.73 -16.81 23.57
N ALA A 64 35.48 -17.26 23.64
CA ALA A 64 35.10 -18.54 23.07
C ALA A 64 35.22 -18.49 21.52
N LYS A 65 35.64 -19.59 20.90
CA LYS A 65 35.78 -19.73 19.42
C LYS A 65 34.60 -19.22 18.61
N ASN A 66 33.38 -19.42 19.10
CA ASN A 66 32.13 -19.03 18.42
C ASN A 66 31.49 -17.75 18.99
N ALA A 67 32.27 -16.91 19.68
CA ALA A 67 31.75 -15.68 20.29
C ALA A 67 31.50 -14.60 19.22
N ILE A 68 30.23 -14.25 19.01
CA ILE A 68 29.81 -13.18 18.09
C ILE A 68 30.32 -11.79 18.56
N ARG A 69 30.42 -11.61 19.88
CA ARG A 69 30.93 -10.37 20.51
C ARG A 69 31.92 -10.70 21.61
N CYS A 70 32.94 -9.87 21.74
CA CYS A 70 33.87 -9.98 22.86
C CYS A 70 33.19 -9.55 24.17
N GLN A 71 33.28 -10.37 25.23
CA GLN A 71 32.73 -10.02 26.54
C GLN A 71 33.46 -8.83 27.20
N HIS A 72 34.74 -8.63 26.86
CA HIS A 72 35.55 -7.56 27.44
C HIS A 72 35.35 -6.21 26.74
N CYS A 73 35.51 -6.14 25.42
CA CYS A 73 35.43 -4.86 24.68
C CYS A 73 34.09 -4.62 23.99
N SER A 74 33.16 -5.58 23.97
CA SER A 74 31.88 -5.54 23.24
C SER A 74 31.97 -5.37 21.72
N GLU A 75 33.18 -5.49 21.15
CA GLU A 75 33.37 -5.42 19.70
C GLU A 75 32.87 -6.70 19.02
N VAL A 76 32.36 -6.55 17.80
CA VAL A 76 31.89 -7.66 16.97
C VAL A 76 33.09 -8.39 16.40
N LEU A 77 33.16 -9.70 16.62
CA LEU A 77 34.29 -10.53 16.18
C LEU A 77 34.01 -11.25 14.87
N ASP A 78 32.76 -11.65 14.66
CA ASP A 78 32.29 -12.35 13.48
C ASP A 78 31.36 -11.43 12.67
N GLU A 79 31.94 -10.73 11.69
CA GLU A 79 31.17 -9.90 10.76
C GLU A 79 30.26 -10.74 9.85
N ASP A 80 30.67 -11.96 9.51
CA ASP A 80 29.95 -12.82 8.58
C ASP A 80 28.62 -13.28 9.18
N PHE A 81 28.59 -13.56 10.49
CA PHE A 81 27.34 -13.82 11.21
C PHE A 81 26.31 -12.68 11.08
N TYR A 82 26.75 -11.42 11.20
CA TYR A 82 25.84 -10.27 11.04
C TYR A 82 25.42 -10.07 9.59
N ARG A 83 26.32 -10.26 8.63
CA ARG A 83 25.99 -10.19 7.20
C ARG A 83 24.96 -11.24 6.82
N GLU A 84 25.16 -12.48 7.25
CA GLU A 84 24.24 -13.58 6.95
C GLU A 84 22.88 -13.38 7.65
N ARG A 85 22.87 -12.94 8.92
CA ARG A 85 21.63 -12.60 9.63
C ARG A 85 20.89 -11.45 8.95
N ALA A 86 21.60 -10.41 8.53
CA ALA A 86 21.01 -9.29 7.80
C ALA A 86 20.45 -9.73 6.44
N GLN A 87 21.16 -10.60 5.71
CA GLN A 87 20.69 -11.18 4.45
C GLN A 87 19.42 -12.02 4.65
N ARG A 88 19.37 -12.88 5.67
CA ARG A 88 18.17 -13.67 6.01
C ARG A 88 16.98 -12.78 6.36
N LEU A 89 17.20 -11.72 7.14
CA LEU A 89 16.15 -10.76 7.49
C LEU A 89 15.65 -10.03 6.24
N ARG A 90 16.56 -9.60 5.37
CA ARG A 90 16.22 -8.93 4.11
C ARG A 90 15.42 -9.81 3.18
N ALA A 91 15.79 -11.08 3.03
CA ALA A 91 15.06 -12.04 2.21
C ALA A 91 13.62 -12.20 2.69
N ARG A 92 13.39 -12.29 4.01
CA ARG A 92 12.05 -12.41 4.60
C ARG A 92 11.21 -11.15 4.38
N ILE A 93 11.78 -9.96 4.59
CA ILE A 93 11.05 -8.70 4.41
C ILE A 93 10.72 -8.47 2.93
N ASN A 94 11.66 -8.77 2.02
CA ASN A 94 11.43 -8.65 0.58
C ASN A 94 10.31 -9.59 0.10
N TYR A 95 10.31 -10.85 0.57
CA TYR A 95 9.23 -11.79 0.31
C TYR A 95 7.88 -11.28 0.83
N ALA A 96 7.82 -10.81 2.09
CA ALA A 96 6.60 -10.27 2.68
C ALA A 96 6.06 -9.04 1.93
N SER A 97 6.95 -8.13 1.51
CA SER A 97 6.59 -6.97 0.68
C SER A 97 5.98 -7.40 -0.66
N TRP A 98 6.56 -8.43 -1.30
CA TRP A 98 6.06 -8.95 -2.57
C TRP A 98 4.68 -9.61 -2.44
N VAL A 99 4.46 -10.38 -1.37
CA VAL A 99 3.16 -10.99 -1.06
C VAL A 99 2.09 -9.92 -0.81
N LEU A 100 2.40 -8.89 -0.01
CA LEU A 100 1.50 -7.75 0.25
C LEU A 100 1.18 -6.96 -1.03
N TYR A 101 2.15 -6.79 -1.91
CA TYR A 101 1.96 -6.10 -3.18
C TYR A 101 1.02 -6.89 -4.11
N LEU A 102 1.27 -8.19 -4.30
CA LEU A 102 0.39 -9.04 -5.11
C LEU A 102 -1.03 -9.10 -4.54
N PHE A 103 -1.15 -9.25 -3.22
CA PHE A 103 -2.45 -9.27 -2.56
C PHE A 103 -3.17 -7.92 -2.72
N GLY A 104 -2.45 -6.81 -2.61
CA GLY A 104 -3.01 -5.48 -2.83
C GLY A 104 -3.47 -5.25 -4.27
N LEU A 105 -2.72 -5.76 -5.26
CA LEU A 105 -3.08 -5.66 -6.67
C LEU A 105 -4.33 -6.50 -6.99
N ALA A 106 -4.40 -7.73 -6.46
CA ALA A 106 -5.58 -8.58 -6.56
C ALA A 106 -6.80 -7.95 -5.84
N ALA A 107 -6.60 -7.39 -4.64
CA ALA A 107 -7.64 -6.70 -3.91
C ALA A 107 -8.13 -5.43 -4.63
N LEU A 108 -7.29 -4.73 -5.39
CA LEU A 108 -7.70 -3.55 -6.18
C LEU A 108 -8.65 -3.91 -7.32
N LEU A 109 -8.52 -5.12 -7.87
CA LEU A 109 -9.43 -5.63 -8.91
C LEU A 109 -10.82 -5.97 -8.34
N VAL A 110 -10.91 -6.35 -7.07
CA VAL A 110 -12.18 -6.81 -6.46
C VAL A 110 -12.81 -5.73 -5.57
N PHE A 111 -12.02 -4.99 -4.81
CA PHE A 111 -12.44 -4.00 -3.81
C PHE A 111 -11.54 -2.76 -3.85
N ARG A 112 -11.93 -1.78 -4.68
CA ARG A 112 -11.22 -0.51 -4.92
C ARG A 112 -10.67 0.19 -3.65
N PRO A 113 -11.43 0.39 -2.55
CA PRO A 113 -10.89 1.11 -1.38
C PRO A 113 -9.86 0.29 -0.58
N VAL A 114 -9.99 -1.04 -0.56
CA VAL A 114 -9.09 -1.93 0.20
C VAL A 114 -7.77 -2.12 -0.55
N GLY A 115 -7.82 -2.23 -1.88
CA GLY A 115 -6.61 -2.37 -2.69
C GLY A 115 -5.66 -1.17 -2.60
N VAL A 116 -6.19 0.07 -2.55
CA VAL A 116 -5.37 1.28 -2.39
C VAL A 116 -4.62 1.29 -1.05
N MET A 117 -5.29 0.92 0.05
CA MET A 117 -4.65 0.84 1.38
C MET A 117 -3.58 -0.26 1.45
N SER A 118 -3.81 -1.40 0.78
CA SER A 118 -2.82 -2.48 0.72
C SER A 118 -1.58 -2.09 -0.10
N ILE A 119 -1.75 -1.37 -1.21
CA ILE A 119 -0.61 -0.84 -1.99
C ILE A 119 0.17 0.19 -1.18
N ALA A 120 -0.52 1.11 -0.51
CA ALA A 120 0.11 2.10 0.36
C ALA A 120 0.91 1.42 1.48
N GLY A 121 0.34 0.41 2.14
CA GLY A 121 1.02 -0.39 3.16
C GLY A 121 2.26 -1.10 2.62
N GLY A 122 2.17 -1.76 1.46
CA GLY A 122 3.31 -2.42 0.83
C GLY A 122 4.46 -1.46 0.48
N LEU A 123 4.13 -0.26 0.03
CA LEU A 123 5.12 0.76 -0.31
C LEU A 123 5.78 1.37 0.91
N LEU A 124 5.02 1.65 1.97
CA LEU A 124 5.55 2.12 3.26
C LEU A 124 6.50 1.09 3.88
N LEU A 125 6.19 -0.20 3.73
CA LEU A 125 7.05 -1.31 4.16
C LEU A 125 8.34 -1.39 3.33
N SER A 126 8.27 -1.07 2.04
CA SER A 126 9.46 -0.97 1.18
C SER A 126 10.36 0.23 1.55
N ILE A 127 9.77 1.40 1.87
CA ILE A 127 10.54 2.58 2.29
C ILE A 127 11.22 2.31 3.64
N THR A 128 10.47 1.78 4.61
CA THR A 128 11.04 1.40 5.92
C THR A 128 12.12 0.33 5.78
N TYR A 129 12.00 -0.60 4.82
CA TYR A 129 13.05 -1.56 4.49
C TYR A 129 14.38 -0.89 4.07
N TYR A 130 14.32 0.17 3.26
CA TYR A 130 15.53 0.91 2.85
C TYR A 130 16.03 1.89 3.91
N ALA A 131 15.18 2.27 4.87
CA ALA A 131 15.53 3.20 5.94
C ALA A 131 16.23 2.54 7.15
N ILE A 132 16.24 1.20 7.26
CA ILE A 132 16.95 0.52 8.36
C ILE A 132 18.46 0.60 8.10
N PRO A 133 19.23 1.38 8.88
CA PRO A 133 20.67 1.42 8.73
C PRO A 133 21.25 0.05 9.05
N VAL A 134 22.13 -0.45 8.17
CA VAL A 134 22.78 -1.76 8.30
C VAL A 134 24.02 -1.68 9.20
N GLU A 135 24.29 -0.52 9.77
CA GLU A 135 25.46 -0.35 10.61
C GLU A 135 25.24 -1.06 11.95
N PRO A 136 26.20 -1.88 12.39
CA PRO A 136 26.11 -2.47 13.72
C PRO A 136 25.97 -1.33 14.74
N PRO A 137 25.09 -1.47 15.74
CA PRO A 137 24.90 -0.43 16.75
C PRO A 137 26.26 -0.13 17.37
N ALA A 138 26.73 1.11 17.21
CA ALA A 138 28.02 1.55 17.73
C ALA A 138 28.14 1.14 19.20
N SER A 139 29.20 0.40 19.51
CA SER A 139 29.39 -0.20 20.84
C SER A 139 29.30 0.89 21.92
N SER A 140 28.45 0.65 22.92
CA SER A 140 28.07 1.65 23.94
C SER A 140 29.21 2.05 24.88
N ARG A 141 30.43 1.51 24.68
CA ARG A 141 31.59 1.71 25.57
C ARG A 141 32.54 2.84 25.15
N ALA A 142 32.26 3.57 24.07
CA ALA A 142 32.97 4.81 23.74
C ALA A 142 32.45 6.06 24.48
N LYS A 143 31.69 5.92 25.59
CA LYS A 143 31.15 7.04 26.39
C LYS A 143 32.17 7.78 27.27
N LYS A 144 33.47 7.55 27.09
CA LYS A 144 34.55 8.32 27.74
C LYS A 144 35.50 8.90 26.69
N LYS A 145 34.98 9.62 25.69
CA LYS A 145 35.78 10.45 24.79
C LYS A 145 35.15 11.83 24.64
N GLN A 146 36.02 12.81 24.85
CA GLN A 146 35.92 14.26 24.69
C GLN A 146 34.81 14.72 23.74
N ARG A 147 34.08 15.77 24.14
CA ARG A 147 33.21 16.56 23.27
C ARG A 147 34.02 17.06 22.07
N LEU A 148 33.98 16.32 20.97
CA LEU A 148 34.52 16.78 19.70
C LEU A 148 33.67 17.96 19.23
N PRO A 149 34.28 19.03 18.72
CA PRO A 149 33.56 20.21 18.26
C PRO A 149 32.61 19.82 17.11
N LEU A 150 31.41 20.40 17.12
CA LEU A 150 30.29 20.07 16.23
C LEU A 150 30.67 20.09 14.74
N LYS A 151 31.67 20.90 14.37
CA LYS A 151 32.25 20.97 13.02
C LYS A 151 32.92 19.66 12.57
N GLU A 152 33.61 18.94 13.46
CA GLU A 152 34.26 17.66 13.15
C GLU A 152 33.21 16.55 12.94
N VAL A 153 32.12 16.57 13.70
CA VAL A 153 31.00 15.63 13.56
C VAL A 153 30.29 15.86 12.22
N LEU A 154 30.02 17.12 11.86
CA LEU A 154 29.43 17.46 10.56
C LEU A 154 30.37 17.09 9.40
N LYS A 155 31.67 17.30 9.57
CA LYS A 155 32.67 16.96 8.56
C LYS A 155 32.82 15.44 8.39
N ARG A 156 32.66 14.64 9.45
CA ARG A 156 32.59 13.17 9.34
C ARG A 156 31.29 12.69 8.71
N GLN A 157 30.15 13.33 9.00
CA GLN A 157 28.88 13.02 8.32
C GLN A 157 28.86 13.48 6.85
N LEU A 158 29.59 14.54 6.47
CA LEU A 158 29.71 14.93 5.06
C LEU A 158 30.84 14.18 4.34
N LYS A 159 31.82 13.69 5.10
CA LYS A 159 32.87 12.76 4.68
C LYS A 159 32.46 11.32 5.02
N PHE A 160 31.17 10.99 4.84
CA PHE A 160 30.84 9.69 4.26
C PHE A 160 31.52 9.68 2.89
N GLU A 161 32.82 9.38 2.91
CA GLU A 161 33.50 8.69 1.83
C GLU A 161 32.48 7.71 1.31
N ARG A 162 32.22 7.86 0.01
CA ARG A 162 31.40 6.97 -0.77
C ARG A 162 31.99 5.58 -0.55
N VAL A 163 31.53 4.88 0.49
CA VAL A 163 31.46 3.43 0.52
C VAL A 163 30.40 3.18 -0.53
N ALA A 164 30.83 3.30 -1.79
CA ALA A 164 30.14 2.81 -2.93
C ALA A 164 30.14 1.31 -2.67
N ILE A 165 29.12 0.85 -1.94
CA ILE A 165 28.69 -0.53 -1.97
C ILE A 165 28.63 -0.79 -3.47
N PRO A 166 29.51 -1.63 -4.03
CA PRO A 166 29.53 -1.84 -5.46
C PRO A 166 28.14 -2.35 -5.78
N ILE A 167 27.33 -1.50 -6.40
CA ILE A 167 26.00 -1.86 -6.83
C ILE A 167 26.29 -3.01 -7.79
N PRO A 168 25.90 -4.26 -7.45
CA PRO A 168 26.22 -5.39 -8.28
C PRO A 168 25.74 -5.03 -9.68
N ALA A 169 26.59 -5.20 -10.69
CA ALA A 169 26.27 -4.82 -12.05
C ALA A 169 24.99 -5.55 -12.48
N LEU A 170 23.84 -4.89 -12.32
CA LEU A 170 22.52 -5.36 -12.73
C LEU A 170 22.41 -5.20 -14.25
N ARG A 171 23.37 -5.78 -14.98
CA ARG A 171 23.59 -5.54 -16.41
C ARG A 171 22.52 -6.18 -17.31
N HIS A 172 21.54 -6.90 -16.74
CA HIS A 172 20.53 -7.63 -17.52
C HIS A 172 19.20 -7.89 -16.80
N LYS A 173 18.98 -7.44 -15.55
CA LYS A 173 17.67 -7.58 -14.91
C LYS A 173 16.84 -6.33 -15.23
N LYS A 174 15.82 -6.49 -16.07
CA LYS A 174 14.79 -5.47 -16.31
C LYS A 174 14.19 -5.10 -14.95
N LEU A 175 14.66 -4.00 -14.38
CA LEU A 175 14.16 -3.45 -13.13
C LEU A 175 12.80 -2.84 -13.46
N VAL A 176 11.76 -3.68 -13.42
CA VAL A 176 10.39 -3.21 -13.53
C VAL A 176 10.15 -2.38 -12.27
N PHE A 177 10.22 -1.06 -12.41
CA PHE A 177 10.07 -0.11 -11.33
C PHE A 177 8.64 -0.23 -10.78
N VAL A 178 8.48 -0.96 -9.68
CA VAL A 178 7.20 -1.19 -9.01
C VAL A 178 6.52 0.12 -8.59
N GLY A 179 7.29 1.22 -8.48
CA GLY A 179 6.79 2.56 -8.20
C GLY A 179 6.14 3.30 -9.38
N THR A 180 6.45 2.96 -10.64
CA THR A 180 5.92 3.67 -11.81
C THR A 180 4.38 3.67 -11.89
N PRO A 181 3.66 2.54 -11.71
CA PRO A 181 2.20 2.55 -11.78
C PRO A 181 1.54 3.37 -10.67
N LEU A 182 2.11 3.38 -9.45
CA LEU A 182 1.56 4.21 -8.37
C LEU A 182 1.77 5.71 -8.66
N ILE A 183 2.96 6.09 -9.12
CA ILE A 183 3.24 7.48 -9.49
C ILE A 183 2.29 7.92 -10.62
N ALA A 184 2.07 7.06 -11.62
CA ALA A 184 1.12 7.35 -12.69
C ALA A 184 -0.33 7.50 -12.16
N ALA A 185 -0.77 6.65 -11.23
CA ALA A 185 -2.08 6.75 -10.60
C ALA A 185 -2.24 8.06 -9.78
N LEU A 186 -1.22 8.45 -9.02
CA LEU A 186 -1.21 9.69 -8.25
C LEU A 186 -1.23 10.93 -9.14
N ILE A 187 -0.48 10.93 -10.24
CA ILE A 187 -0.49 12.00 -11.24
C ILE A 187 -1.86 12.07 -11.91
N GLY A 188 -2.42 10.93 -12.33
CA GLY A 188 -3.75 10.86 -12.92
C GLY A 188 -4.80 11.44 -11.98
N TYR A 189 -4.88 10.95 -10.73
CA TYR A 189 -5.84 11.45 -9.74
C TYR A 189 -5.69 12.96 -9.47
N SER A 190 -4.45 13.43 -9.27
CA SER A 190 -4.17 14.86 -9.07
C SER A 190 -4.61 15.71 -10.25
N ALA A 191 -4.36 15.24 -11.48
CA ALA A 191 -4.76 15.94 -12.70
C ALA A 191 -6.29 16.05 -12.83
N ASN A 192 -7.06 15.03 -12.45
CA ASN A 192 -8.53 15.10 -12.43
C ASN A 192 -9.02 16.18 -11.45
N LEU A 193 -8.43 16.20 -10.26
CA LEU A 193 -8.85 17.12 -9.20
C LEU A 193 -8.61 18.58 -9.60
N LEU A 194 -7.44 18.91 -10.13
CA LEU A 194 -7.06 20.29 -10.50
C LEU A 194 -7.67 20.73 -11.84
N LEU A 195 -7.71 19.85 -12.85
CA LEU A 195 -8.08 20.28 -14.21
C LEU A 195 -9.58 20.27 -14.48
N LEU A 196 -10.35 19.48 -13.74
CA LEU A 196 -11.78 19.26 -13.95
C LEU A 196 -12.61 19.55 -12.68
N GLN A 197 -12.28 18.91 -11.56
CA GLN A 197 -13.10 19.04 -10.35
C GLN A 197 -13.01 20.44 -9.71
N GLU A 198 -11.84 21.05 -9.66
CA GLU A 198 -11.65 22.40 -9.10
C GLU A 198 -12.46 23.45 -9.87
N PRO A 199 -12.44 23.52 -11.22
CA PRO A 199 -13.35 24.38 -11.98
C PRO A 199 -14.83 24.17 -11.66
N VAL A 200 -15.28 22.93 -11.46
CA VAL A 200 -16.66 22.64 -11.05
C VAL A 200 -16.93 23.17 -9.64
N ASN A 201 -16.03 22.92 -8.70
CA ASN A 201 -16.17 23.37 -7.32
C ASN A 201 -16.24 24.91 -7.25
N ASP A 202 -15.44 25.60 -8.06
CA ASP A 202 -15.47 27.07 -8.15
C ASP A 202 -16.84 27.55 -8.64
N ILE A 203 -17.37 26.95 -9.72
CA ILE A 203 -18.70 27.29 -10.24
C ILE A 203 -19.79 27.10 -9.18
N LEU A 204 -19.78 25.95 -8.49
CA LEU A 204 -20.76 25.63 -7.45
C LEU A 204 -20.67 26.57 -6.22
N ARG A 205 -19.49 27.16 -5.96
CA ARG A 205 -19.26 28.12 -4.87
C ARG A 205 -19.60 29.56 -5.28
N GLU A 206 -19.30 29.94 -6.52
CA GLU A 206 -19.50 31.29 -7.06
C GLU A 206 -21.00 31.67 -7.10
N ASN A 207 -21.91 30.71 -7.33
CA ASN A 207 -23.34 30.99 -7.47
C ASN A 207 -24.19 30.29 -6.38
N ALA A 208 -24.88 31.11 -5.59
CA ALA A 208 -25.78 30.66 -4.54
C ALA A 208 -26.93 29.75 -5.01
N ALA A 209 -27.37 29.87 -6.28
CA ALA A 209 -28.43 29.04 -6.86
C ALA A 209 -28.02 27.55 -6.94
N PHE A 210 -26.71 27.28 -7.03
CA PHE A 210 -26.19 25.92 -7.12
C PHE A 210 -26.02 25.24 -5.76
N ARG A 211 -26.36 25.93 -4.64
CA ARG A 211 -26.30 25.36 -3.29
C ARG A 211 -27.30 24.21 -3.12
N GLY A 212 -26.79 22.98 -3.13
CA GLY A 212 -27.59 21.75 -3.06
C GLY A 212 -27.38 20.82 -4.27
N MET A 213 -26.58 21.24 -5.25
CA MET A 213 -26.11 20.39 -6.34
C MET A 213 -24.78 19.74 -5.95
N ARG A 214 -24.64 18.43 -6.20
CA ARG A 214 -23.37 17.71 -6.08
C ARG A 214 -22.97 17.19 -7.45
N VAL A 215 -21.82 17.64 -7.93
CA VAL A 215 -21.28 17.32 -9.25
C VAL A 215 -19.85 16.84 -9.10
N SER A 216 -19.51 15.75 -9.76
CA SER A 216 -18.13 15.32 -9.98
C SER A 216 -17.75 15.48 -11.46
N ALA A 217 -16.55 15.98 -11.73
CA ALA A 217 -15.98 15.97 -13.06
C ALA A 217 -14.62 15.26 -13.06
N HIS A 218 -14.48 14.26 -13.93
CA HIS A 218 -13.27 13.46 -14.04
C HIS A 218 -13.08 12.96 -15.47
N TYR A 219 -11.86 12.61 -15.83
CA TYR A 219 -11.54 11.92 -17.06
C TYR A 219 -12.07 10.48 -17.02
N GLN A 220 -12.39 9.92 -18.19
CA GLN A 220 -12.83 8.53 -18.27
C GLN A 220 -11.78 7.59 -17.64
N TYR A 221 -12.25 6.72 -16.76
CA TYR A 221 -11.42 5.83 -15.93
C TYR A 221 -10.38 6.56 -15.06
N TYR A 222 -10.52 7.87 -14.82
CA TYR A 222 -9.56 8.74 -14.14
C TYR A 222 -8.18 8.86 -14.82
N VAL A 223 -8.01 8.34 -16.04
CA VAL A 223 -6.70 8.28 -16.71
C VAL A 223 -6.75 8.75 -18.16
N VAL A 224 -7.88 8.66 -18.85
CA VAL A 224 -7.97 8.95 -20.30
C VAL A 224 -8.31 10.44 -20.54
N PRO A 225 -7.36 11.32 -20.91
CA PRO A 225 -7.58 12.76 -20.95
C PRO A 225 -8.50 13.24 -22.07
N GLY A 226 -8.90 12.36 -22.99
CA GLY A 226 -9.74 12.69 -24.14
C GLY A 226 -11.24 12.71 -23.85
N VAL A 227 -11.69 12.10 -22.76
CA VAL A 227 -13.12 11.95 -22.45
C VAL A 227 -13.38 12.50 -21.05
N VAL A 228 -14.24 13.50 -20.95
CA VAL A 228 -14.61 14.11 -19.66
C VAL A 228 -15.97 13.57 -19.25
N VAL A 229 -16.09 13.05 -18.04
CA VAL A 229 -17.33 12.64 -17.42
C VAL A 229 -17.78 13.76 -16.48
N TYR A 230 -18.94 14.37 -16.77
CA TYR A 230 -19.62 15.31 -15.89
C TYR A 230 -20.77 14.56 -15.21
N ASP A 231 -20.53 14.11 -13.97
CA ASP A 231 -21.45 13.28 -13.21
C ASP A 231 -22.23 14.10 -12.19
N LEU A 232 -23.54 14.12 -12.35
CA LEU A 232 -24.46 14.71 -11.39
C LEU A 232 -24.79 13.68 -10.31
N GLU A 233 -24.16 13.80 -9.14
CA GLU A 233 -24.31 12.84 -8.03
C GLU A 233 -25.59 13.05 -7.23
N GLY A 234 -26.07 14.29 -7.15
CA GLY A 234 -27.24 14.61 -6.34
C GLY A 234 -27.78 16.02 -6.53
N LEU A 235 -29.09 16.14 -6.34
CA LEU A 235 -29.84 17.39 -6.39
C LEU A 235 -30.69 17.51 -5.12
N SER A 236 -30.82 18.73 -4.60
CA SER A 236 -31.81 19.06 -3.59
C SER A 236 -33.14 19.45 -4.24
N PHE A 237 -34.23 19.38 -3.49
CA PHE A 237 -35.59 19.69 -3.96
C PHE A 237 -35.78 21.15 -4.41
N ARG A 238 -34.87 22.06 -4.05
CA ARG A 238 -34.92 23.47 -4.45
C ARG A 238 -34.30 23.74 -5.82
N GLN A 239 -33.58 22.77 -6.38
CA GLN A 239 -32.82 22.95 -7.61
C GLN A 239 -33.75 22.78 -8.80
N THR A 240 -33.78 23.80 -9.64
CA THR A 240 -34.57 23.79 -10.86
C THR A 240 -33.74 23.24 -12.04
N PRO A 241 -34.38 22.76 -13.11
CA PRO A 241 -33.65 22.32 -14.29
C PRO A 241 -32.76 23.38 -14.92
N ILE A 242 -33.17 24.66 -14.83
CA ILE A 242 -32.39 25.78 -15.34
C ILE A 242 -31.11 26.00 -14.51
N ASP A 243 -31.11 25.71 -13.20
CA ASP A 243 -29.91 25.78 -12.37
C ASP A 243 -28.88 24.73 -12.82
N VAL A 244 -29.32 23.50 -13.05
CA VAL A 244 -28.46 22.40 -13.54
C VAL A 244 -27.92 22.71 -14.94
N HIS A 245 -28.78 23.21 -15.82
CA HIS A 245 -28.38 23.65 -17.16
C HIS A 245 -27.29 24.73 -17.09
N THR A 246 -27.52 25.78 -16.30
CA THR A 246 -26.61 26.91 -16.18
C THR A 246 -25.27 26.48 -15.56
N ALA A 247 -25.28 25.60 -14.55
CA ALA A 247 -24.05 25.08 -13.95
C ALA A 247 -23.20 24.30 -14.98
N PHE A 248 -23.83 23.51 -15.85
CA PHE A 248 -23.13 22.83 -16.93
C PHE A 248 -22.58 23.80 -17.99
N LEU A 249 -23.31 24.86 -18.33
CA LEU A 249 -22.84 25.89 -19.27
C LEU A 249 -21.66 26.70 -18.74
N GLU A 250 -21.68 27.06 -17.45
CA GLU A 250 -20.52 27.68 -16.79
C GLU A 250 -19.30 26.76 -16.82
N PHE A 251 -19.51 25.45 -16.66
CA PHE A 251 -18.45 24.45 -16.80
C PHE A 251 -17.90 24.39 -18.23
N ALA A 252 -18.77 24.35 -19.23
CA ALA A 252 -18.37 24.43 -20.63
C ALA A 252 -17.59 25.71 -20.94
N LYS A 253 -17.99 26.85 -20.38
CA LYS A 253 -17.30 28.14 -20.52
C LYS A 253 -15.92 28.16 -19.88
N LYS A 254 -15.72 27.58 -18.69
CA LYS A 254 -14.39 27.49 -18.05
C LYS A 254 -13.44 26.56 -18.84
N LEU A 255 -13.97 25.52 -19.49
CA LEU A 255 -13.17 24.54 -20.24
C LEU A 255 -13.10 24.78 -21.76
N LYS A 256 -13.68 25.86 -22.28
CA LYS A 256 -13.84 26.12 -23.73
C LYS A 256 -12.54 26.11 -24.55
N GLU A 257 -11.40 26.37 -23.92
CA GLU A 257 -10.08 26.42 -24.57
C GLU A 257 -9.42 25.05 -24.70
N LYS A 258 -9.87 24.07 -23.90
CA LYS A 258 -9.34 22.70 -23.94
C LYS A 258 -10.02 21.89 -25.04
N ARG A 259 -9.26 20.96 -25.62
CA ARG A 259 -9.76 20.05 -26.66
C ARG A 259 -10.02 18.67 -26.06
N TYR A 260 -11.26 18.22 -26.17
CA TYR A 260 -11.68 16.88 -25.78
C TYR A 260 -12.19 16.13 -27.01
N THR A 261 -12.22 14.80 -26.92
CA THR A 261 -12.86 13.94 -27.91
C THR A 261 -14.37 13.93 -27.69
N ARG A 262 -14.82 13.73 -26.45
CA ARG A 262 -16.22 13.88 -26.05
C ARG A 262 -16.36 14.26 -24.58
N VAL A 263 -17.56 14.70 -24.22
CA VAL A 263 -17.99 14.91 -22.83
C VAL A 263 -19.23 14.07 -22.57
N ASP A 264 -19.17 13.25 -21.54
CA ASP A 264 -20.21 12.31 -21.14
C ASP A 264 -20.95 12.90 -19.92
N LEU A 265 -22.26 13.13 -20.07
CA LEU A 265 -23.14 13.53 -18.98
C LEU A 265 -23.62 12.29 -18.25
N SER A 266 -23.28 12.19 -16.97
CA SER A 266 -23.66 11.07 -16.13
C SER A 266 -24.58 11.52 -14.99
N TYR A 267 -25.34 10.56 -14.47
CA TYR A 267 -26.13 10.74 -13.27
C TYR A 267 -25.89 9.55 -12.34
N LYS A 268 -25.37 9.81 -11.14
CA LYS A 268 -24.96 8.80 -10.16
C LYS A 268 -24.06 7.72 -10.77
N GLY A 269 -23.10 8.13 -11.59
CA GLY A 269 -22.12 7.24 -12.22
C GLY A 269 -22.62 6.52 -13.48
N HIS A 270 -23.86 6.74 -13.92
CA HIS A 270 -24.38 6.19 -15.17
C HIS A 270 -24.42 7.25 -16.26
N THR A 271 -23.70 7.02 -17.36
CA THR A 271 -23.73 7.90 -18.53
C THR A 271 -25.12 7.87 -19.18
N LYS A 272 -25.65 9.04 -19.50
CA LYS A 272 -26.98 9.21 -20.13
C LYS A 272 -26.86 9.82 -21.52
N PHE A 273 -26.01 10.84 -21.63
CA PHE A 273 -25.77 11.56 -22.86
C PHE A 273 -24.29 11.77 -23.10
N SER A 274 -23.93 11.93 -24.36
CA SER A 274 -22.59 12.34 -24.78
C SER A 274 -22.68 13.49 -25.78
N ILE A 275 -21.72 14.40 -25.74
CA ILE A 275 -21.55 15.49 -26.70
C ILE A 275 -20.12 15.44 -27.25
N ASP A 276 -19.94 15.67 -28.54
CA ASP A 276 -18.59 15.73 -29.11
C ASP A 276 -17.82 16.93 -28.54
N GLY A 277 -16.50 16.77 -28.38
CA GLY A 277 -15.70 17.80 -27.71
C GLY A 277 -15.62 19.12 -28.49
N ALA A 278 -15.82 19.11 -29.80
CA ALA A 278 -15.84 20.33 -30.62
C ALA A 278 -17.13 21.13 -30.37
N SER A 279 -18.28 20.45 -30.32
CA SER A 279 -19.58 21.02 -29.95
C SER A 279 -19.58 21.50 -28.50
N PHE A 280 -18.98 20.76 -27.56
CA PHE A 280 -18.82 21.21 -26.17
C PHE A 280 -17.99 22.50 -26.07
N SER A 281 -16.85 22.54 -26.76
CA SER A 281 -15.99 23.73 -26.82
C SER A 281 -16.70 24.93 -27.48
N ARG A 282 -17.49 24.68 -28.53
CA ARG A 282 -18.35 25.70 -29.16
C ARG A 282 -19.41 26.21 -28.19
N LEU A 283 -20.12 25.32 -27.51
CA LEU A 283 -21.15 25.66 -26.52
C LEU A 283 -20.59 26.60 -25.44
N GLY A 284 -19.41 26.29 -24.90
CA GLY A 284 -18.73 27.15 -23.93
C GLY A 284 -18.34 28.54 -24.47
N ARG A 285 -17.94 28.64 -25.75
CA ARG A 285 -17.65 29.92 -26.41
C ARG A 285 -18.92 30.76 -26.63
N GLU A 286 -19.98 30.15 -27.15
CA GLU A 286 -21.26 30.81 -27.42
C GLU A 286 -21.88 31.34 -26.12
N TYR A 287 -21.84 30.53 -25.05
CA TYR A 287 -22.28 30.96 -23.73
C TYR A 287 -21.42 32.09 -23.16
N ALA A 288 -20.08 32.04 -23.32
CA ALA A 288 -19.20 33.14 -22.93
C ALA A 288 -19.50 34.44 -23.69
N ASN A 289 -19.92 34.33 -24.95
CA ASN A 289 -20.31 35.46 -25.80
C ASN A 289 -21.78 35.90 -25.57
N ARG A 290 -22.48 35.29 -24.60
CA ARG A 290 -23.89 35.56 -24.27
C ARG A 290 -24.86 35.30 -25.43
N ASN A 291 -24.53 34.37 -26.32
CA ASN A 291 -25.42 33.92 -27.39
C ASN A 291 -26.45 32.91 -26.84
N PHE A 292 -27.43 33.42 -26.09
CA PHE A 292 -28.43 32.58 -25.41
C PHE A 292 -29.33 31.82 -26.39
N ASP A 293 -29.56 32.35 -27.59
CA ASP A 293 -30.35 31.65 -28.62
C ASP A 293 -29.67 30.35 -29.02
N PHE A 294 -28.37 30.39 -29.29
CA PHE A 294 -27.62 29.16 -29.61
C PHE A 294 -27.67 28.18 -28.43
N VAL A 295 -27.41 28.69 -27.22
CA VAL A 295 -27.25 27.89 -26.02
C VAL A 295 -28.57 27.26 -25.54
N LEU A 296 -29.72 27.90 -25.75
CA LEU A 296 -31.01 27.34 -25.33
C LEU A 296 -31.60 26.42 -26.41
N TYR A 297 -31.57 26.84 -27.68
CA TYR A 297 -32.30 26.16 -28.74
C TYR A 297 -31.50 25.03 -29.41
N ASN A 298 -30.17 25.15 -29.48
CA ASN A 298 -29.35 24.10 -30.10
C ASN A 298 -28.80 23.09 -29.11
N PHE A 299 -28.78 23.39 -27.81
CA PHE A 299 -28.12 22.55 -26.80
C PHE A 299 -28.53 21.09 -26.86
N THR A 300 -29.83 20.81 -26.85
CA THR A 300 -30.35 19.44 -26.85
C THR A 300 -29.99 18.66 -28.12
N ARG A 301 -29.82 19.36 -29.24
CA ARG A 301 -29.50 18.77 -30.55
C ARG A 301 -28.04 18.35 -30.66
N LEU A 302 -27.17 18.87 -29.77
CA LEU A 302 -25.75 18.52 -29.71
C LEU A 302 -25.46 17.20 -28.98
N PHE A 303 -26.45 16.65 -28.27
CA PHE A 303 -26.28 15.43 -27.47
C PHE A 303 -26.74 14.17 -28.20
N HIS A 304 -26.03 13.09 -27.95
CA HIS A 304 -26.34 11.73 -28.37
C HIS A 304 -26.65 10.89 -27.14
N ALA A 305 -27.73 10.09 -27.19
CA ALA A 305 -27.97 9.08 -26.15
C ALA A 305 -26.91 7.96 -26.26
N GLU A 306 -26.71 7.21 -25.17
CA GLU A 306 -25.79 6.06 -25.15
C GLU A 306 -26.11 5.02 -26.24
N ASP A 307 -27.40 4.81 -26.51
CA ASP A 307 -27.89 3.89 -27.54
C ASP A 307 -27.74 4.41 -28.98
N GLY A 308 -27.12 5.59 -29.17
CA GLY A 308 -26.96 6.25 -30.47
C GLY A 308 -28.24 6.86 -31.05
N THR A 309 -29.39 6.63 -30.41
CA THR A 309 -30.64 7.31 -30.76
C THR A 309 -30.55 8.79 -30.43
N LYS A 310 -31.14 9.64 -31.28
CA LYS A 310 -31.30 11.05 -30.92
C LYS A 310 -32.19 11.14 -29.68
N PRO A 311 -31.75 11.84 -28.62
CA PRO A 311 -32.43 11.81 -27.34
C PRO A 311 -33.83 12.45 -27.38
N ILE A 312 -34.14 13.23 -28.42
CA ILE A 312 -35.36 14.04 -28.51
C ILE A 312 -35.91 14.00 -29.92
N ASP A 313 -37.24 13.91 -30.02
CA ASP A 313 -37.98 14.00 -31.27
C ASP A 313 -37.68 15.35 -31.95
N ALA A 314 -37.24 15.30 -33.21
CA ALA A 314 -36.92 16.49 -34.00
C ALA A 314 -38.13 17.42 -34.21
N LYS A 315 -39.35 16.94 -33.93
CA LYS A 315 -40.60 17.71 -34.04
C LYS A 315 -41.01 18.45 -32.77
N ALA A 316 -40.37 18.19 -31.62
CA ALA A 316 -40.73 18.85 -30.37
C ALA A 316 -40.36 20.34 -30.39
N ASN A 317 -41.19 21.19 -29.78
CA ASN A 317 -40.85 22.59 -29.52
C ASN A 317 -39.56 22.64 -28.68
N ASP A 318 -38.64 23.55 -28.97
CA ASP A 318 -37.31 23.58 -28.35
C ASP A 318 -37.38 23.71 -26.82
N ARG A 319 -38.40 24.42 -26.30
CA ARG A 319 -38.66 24.50 -24.85
C ARG A 319 -39.02 23.14 -24.24
N ASP A 320 -39.89 22.38 -24.90
CA ASP A 320 -40.32 21.06 -24.44
C ASP A 320 -39.19 20.04 -24.57
N ALA A 321 -38.40 20.16 -25.65
CA ALA A 321 -37.17 19.41 -25.84
C ALA A 321 -36.21 19.63 -24.66
N LEU A 322 -35.94 20.87 -24.25
CA LEU A 322 -35.06 21.15 -23.13
C LEU A 322 -35.58 20.53 -21.81
N LEU A 323 -36.89 20.62 -21.55
CA LEU A 323 -37.49 19.98 -20.37
C LEU A 323 -37.40 18.45 -20.43
N GLN A 324 -37.64 17.85 -21.59
CA GLN A 324 -37.53 16.40 -21.80
C GLN A 324 -36.09 15.92 -21.62
N PHE A 325 -35.11 16.69 -22.09
CA PHE A 325 -33.69 16.43 -21.89
C PHE A 325 -33.34 16.32 -20.40
N HIS A 326 -33.74 17.31 -19.60
CA HIS A 326 -33.46 17.29 -18.16
C HIS A 326 -34.18 16.15 -17.43
N ARG A 327 -35.42 15.83 -17.84
CA ARG A 327 -36.16 14.68 -17.30
C ARG A 327 -35.48 13.35 -17.59
N SER A 328 -34.96 13.18 -18.80
CA SER A 328 -34.25 11.95 -19.20
C SER A 328 -32.84 11.87 -18.62
N TRP A 329 -32.20 13.00 -18.30
CA TRP A 329 -30.89 13.01 -17.65
C TRP A 329 -30.96 12.54 -16.19
N TYR A 330 -31.82 13.15 -15.37
CA TYR A 330 -31.85 12.89 -13.92
C TYR A 330 -33.26 12.79 -13.33
N GLY A 331 -34.32 13.02 -14.13
CA GLY A 331 -35.71 13.09 -13.67
C GLY A 331 -36.40 11.75 -13.44
N GLU A 332 -35.75 10.62 -13.73
CA GLU A 332 -36.32 9.30 -13.44
C GLU A 332 -36.21 8.90 -11.96
N ASP A 333 -35.35 9.59 -11.19
CA ASP A 333 -35.16 9.31 -9.77
C ASP A 333 -36.39 9.73 -8.93
N GLN A 334 -36.76 8.90 -7.96
CA GLN A 334 -37.98 9.05 -7.16
C GLN A 334 -38.08 10.41 -6.48
N MET A 335 -36.95 11.03 -6.13
CA MET A 335 -36.91 12.36 -5.49
C MET A 335 -37.37 13.51 -6.39
N THR A 336 -37.37 13.33 -7.72
CA THR A 336 -37.87 14.34 -8.66
C THR A 336 -39.32 14.10 -9.08
N ARG A 337 -39.88 12.91 -8.80
CA ARG A 337 -41.28 12.57 -9.12
C ARG A 337 -42.30 13.33 -8.27
N THR A 338 -41.92 13.83 -7.10
CA THR A 338 -42.83 14.58 -6.22
C THR A 338 -43.26 15.92 -6.81
N VAL A 339 -42.50 16.47 -7.76
CA VAL A 339 -42.85 17.72 -8.47
C VAL A 339 -43.86 17.48 -9.60
N LYS A 340 -44.06 16.23 -10.04
CA LYS A 340 -45.03 15.88 -11.10
C LYS A 340 -46.50 16.12 -10.71
N ASN A 341 -46.77 16.36 -9.42
CA ASN A 341 -48.12 16.58 -8.90
C ASN A 341 -48.39 18.04 -8.46
N ALA A 342 -47.49 18.98 -8.76
CA ALA A 342 -47.57 20.36 -8.27
C ALA A 342 -47.57 21.45 -9.36
N PHE A 343 -47.68 21.07 -10.64
CA PHE A 343 -47.82 22.01 -11.77
C PHE A 343 -49.13 21.80 -12.51
#